data_AF-A0A9X3S9U8-F1
#
_entry.id   AF-A0A9X3S9U8-F1
#
_cell.length_a   1.000
_cell.length_b   1.000
_cell.length_c   1.000
_cell.angle_alpha   90.00
_cell.angle_beta   90.00
_cell.angle_gamma   90.00
#
_symmetry.space_group_name_H-M   'P 1'
#
loop_
_entity.id
_entity.type
_entity.pdbx_description
1 polymer ?
#
loop_
_entity_poly.entity_id
_entity_poly.type
_entity_poly.pdbx_seq_one_letter_code
_entity_poly.pdbx_strand_id
1 'polypeptide(L)' 'MASQDDERWIVIDGRRWRRSDPSLPEARRKELVSELMSARSAVGHARRKGDEQAERAARDRVHAAKVALGERGPKWWD' A
#
# COMPACT_ATOMS: atom_id res chain seq x y z
N MET A 1 -10.42 21.55 16.69
CA MET A 1 -10.90 21.22 15.34
C MET A 1 -9.76 20.49 14.65
N ALA A 2 -9.86 19.15 14.52
CA ALA A 2 -8.87 18.37 13.77
C ALA A 2 -8.98 18.79 12.31
N SER A 3 -7.95 19.46 11.80
CA SER A 3 -7.89 19.96 10.43
C SER A 3 -7.97 18.76 9.48
N GLN A 4 -8.69 18.87 8.36
CA GLN A 4 -8.80 17.83 7.32
C GLN A 4 -7.45 17.24 6.83
N ASP A 5 -6.32 17.87 7.17
CA ASP A 5 -4.99 17.32 7.00
C ASP A 5 -4.70 16.04 7.82
N ASP A 6 -5.25 15.90 9.03
CA ASP A 6 -5.00 14.72 9.87
C ASP A 6 -5.67 13.45 9.32
N GLU A 7 -6.71 13.58 8.49
CA GLU A 7 -7.39 12.43 7.89
C GLU A 7 -6.63 11.82 6.70
N ARG A 8 -5.76 12.60 6.06
CA ARG A 8 -5.07 12.21 4.82
C ARG A 8 -3.72 11.54 5.08
N TRP A 9 -3.17 11.73 6.29
CA TRP A 9 -1.85 11.25 6.65
C TRP A 9 -1.88 10.36 7.89
N ILE A 10 -0.96 9.41 7.94
CA ILE A 10 -0.59 8.66 9.14
C ILE A 10 0.91 8.89 9.39
N VAL A 11 1.31 9.11 10.63
CA VAL A 11 2.71 9.32 11.00
C VAL A 11 3.23 8.05 11.65
N ILE A 12 4.26 7.43 11.06
CA ILE A 12 4.94 6.25 11.61
C ILE A 12 6.43 6.57 11.64
N ASP A 13 7.05 6.48 12.81
CA ASP A 13 8.47 6.79 13.05
C ASP A 13 8.90 8.17 12.54
N GLY A 14 8.06 9.19 12.79
CA GLY A 14 8.30 10.56 12.33
C GLY A 14 8.11 10.77 10.82
N ARG A 15 7.83 9.71 10.05
CA ARG A 15 7.56 9.79 8.61
C ARG A 15 6.06 9.85 8.34
N ARG A 16 5.65 10.81 7.50
CA ARG A 16 4.28 10.91 6.99
C ARG A 16 4.05 9.91 5.85
N TRP A 17 2.99 9.14 5.99
CA TRP A 17 2.47 8.21 4.99
C TRP A 17 1.05 8.62 4.62
N ARG A 18 0.67 8.47 3.35
CA ARG A 18 -0.71 8.74 2.95
C ARG A 18 -1.60 7.63 3.47
N ARG A 19 -2.77 8.00 4.00
CA ARG A 19 -3.80 7.05 4.39
C ARG A 19 -4.42 6.44 3.13
N SER A 20 -4.91 5.20 3.25
CA SER A 20 -5.70 4.59 2.17
C SER A 20 -6.93 5.45 1.89
N ASP A 21 -7.33 5.51 0.62
CA ASP A 21 -8.49 6.28 0.17
C ASP A 21 -9.77 5.83 0.90
N PRO A 22 -10.40 6.70 1.70
CA PRO A 22 -11.60 6.36 2.46
C PRO A 22 -12.84 6.22 1.57
N SER A 23 -12.80 6.70 0.32
CA SER A 23 -13.90 6.55 -0.64
C SER A 23 -13.98 5.15 -1.25
N LEU A 24 -12.94 4.31 -1.06
CA LEU A 24 -12.94 2.94 -1.54
C LEU A 24 -14.03 2.13 -0.83
N PRO A 25 -14.90 1.41 -1.59
CA PRO A 25 -15.83 0.45 -1.01
C PRO A 25 -15.09 -0.55 -0.12
N GLU A 26 -15.66 -0.91 1.02
CA GLU A 26 -15.00 -1.78 2.01
C GLU A 26 -14.53 -3.11 1.39
N ALA A 27 -15.35 -3.70 0.51
CA ALA A 27 -15.01 -4.92 -0.22
C ALA A 27 -13.74 -4.73 -1.08
N ARG A 28 -13.67 -3.63 -1.82
CA ARG A 28 -12.51 -3.30 -2.65
C ARG A 28 -11.26 -3.04 -1.80
N ARG A 29 -11.42 -2.34 -0.68
CA ARG A 29 -10.34 -2.12 0.28
C ARG A 29 -9.82 -3.44 0.83
N LYS A 30 -10.69 -4.38 1.20
CA LYS A 30 -10.31 -5.71 1.70
C LYS A 30 -9.54 -6.52 0.65
N GLU A 31 -10.00 -6.53 -0.59
CA GLU A 31 -9.29 -7.18 -1.70
C GLU A 31 -7.87 -6.63 -1.89
N LEU A 32 -7.74 -5.30 -1.91
CA LEU A 32 -6.45 -4.64 -2.10
C LEU A 32 -5.50 -4.86 -0.92
N VAL A 33 -6.02 -4.89 0.31
CA VAL A 33 -5.24 -5.25 1.51
C VAL A 33 -4.80 -6.71 1.44
N SER A 34 -5.66 -7.62 1.01
CA SER A 34 -5.32 -9.03 0.81
C SER A 34 -4.20 -9.20 -0.22
N GLU A 35 -4.33 -8.54 -1.37
CA GLU A 35 -3.30 -8.55 -2.42
C GLU A 35 -1.97 -7.94 -1.92
N LEU A 36 -2.03 -6.85 -1.16
CA LEU A 36 -0.83 -6.25 -0.55
C LEU A 36 -0.11 -7.22 0.40
N MET A 37 -0.86 -7.94 1.23
CA MET A 37 -0.28 -8.92 2.17
C MET A 37 0.28 -10.14 1.43
N SER A 38 -0.43 -10.62 0.41
CA SER A 38 0.03 -11.69 -0.50
C SER A 38 1.34 -11.30 -1.20
N ALA A 39 1.41 -10.11 -1.78
CA ALA A 39 2.60 -9.60 -2.45
C ALA A 39 3.79 -9.43 -1.49
N ARG A 40 3.56 -8.96 -0.26
CA ARG A 40 4.61 -8.89 0.79
C ARG A 40 5.15 -10.26 1.16
N SER A 41 4.27 -11.26 1.29
CA SER A 41 4.67 -12.65 1.54
C SER A 41 5.53 -13.18 0.39
N ALA A 42 5.15 -12.89 -0.86
CA ALA A 42 5.92 -13.26 -2.05
C ALA A 42 7.33 -12.63 -2.07
N VAL A 43 7.49 -11.37 -1.64
CA VAL A 43 8.83 -10.75 -1.47
C VAL A 43 9.66 -11.55 -0.47
N GLY A 44 9.09 -11.89 0.69
CA GLY A 44 9.80 -12.67 1.72
C GLY A 44 10.16 -14.08 1.26
N HIS A 45 9.32 -14.70 0.43
CA HIS A 45 9.61 -16.00 -0.19
C HIS A 45 10.73 -15.92 -1.23
N ALA A 46 10.66 -14.94 -2.14
CA ALA A 46 11.67 -14.72 -3.16
C ALA A 46 13.06 -14.43 -2.55
N ARG A 47 13.11 -13.59 -1.51
CA ARG A 47 14.33 -13.34 -0.74
C ARG A 47 14.95 -14.59 -0.15
N ARG A 48 14.14 -15.44 0.50
CA ARG A 48 14.62 -16.71 1.09
C ARG A 48 15.14 -17.68 0.04
N LYS A 49 14.63 -17.60 -1.19
CA LYS A 49 15.09 -18.41 -2.32
C LYS A 49 16.26 -17.80 -3.10
N GLY A 50 16.64 -16.55 -2.82
CA GLY A 50 17.62 -15.82 -3.63
C GLY A 50 17.13 -15.52 -5.06
N ASP A 51 15.82 -15.50 -5.29
CA ASP A 51 15.23 -15.25 -6.61
C ASP A 51 14.96 -13.75 -6.81
N GLU A 52 15.91 -13.06 -7.42
CA GLU A 52 15.84 -11.61 -7.63
C GLU A 52 14.70 -11.20 -8.59
N GLN A 53 14.38 -12.04 -9.57
CA GLN A 53 13.31 -11.76 -10.53
C GLN A 53 11.94 -11.85 -9.86
N ALA A 54 11.69 -12.94 -9.12
CA ALA A 54 10.48 -13.09 -8.33
C ALA A 54 10.35 -12.00 -7.27
N GLU A 55 11.48 -11.59 -6.67
CA GLU A 55 11.49 -10.51 -5.69
C GLU A 55 11.06 -9.18 -6.32
N ARG A 56 11.60 -8.85 -7.50
CA ARG A 56 11.22 -7.64 -8.22
C ARG A 56 9.75 -7.64 -8.62
N ALA A 57 9.26 -8.74 -9.19
CA ALA A 57 7.84 -8.88 -9.54
C ALA A 57 6.92 -8.73 -8.31
N ALA A 58 7.31 -9.30 -7.17
CA ALA A 58 6.56 -9.16 -5.93
C ALA A 58 6.57 -7.71 -5.39
N ARG A 59 7.71 -7.00 -5.50
CA ARG A 59 7.80 -5.58 -5.14
C ARG A 59 6.93 -4.70 -6.04
N ASP A 60 6.83 -5.01 -7.33
CA ASP A 60 5.97 -4.30 -8.27
C ASP A 60 4.49 -4.49 -7.91
N ARG A 61 4.09 -5.71 -7.53
CA ARG A 61 2.75 -5.98 -6.98
C ARG A 61 2.46 -5.20 -5.70
N VAL A 62 3.42 -5.13 -4.78
CA VAL A 62 3.30 -4.28 -3.57
C VAL A 62 3.09 -2.81 -3.96
N HIS A 63 3.82 -2.32 -4.95
CA HIS A 63 3.67 -0.94 -5.42
C HIS A 63 2.27 -0.72 -6.01
N ALA A 64 1.82 -1.59 -6.91
CA ALA A 64 0.50 -1.49 -7.55
C ALA A 64 -0.64 -1.52 -6.52
N ALA A 65 -0.60 -2.42 -5.54
CA ALA A 65 -1.60 -2.49 -4.49
C ALA A 65 -1.65 -1.19 -3.65
N LYS A 66 -0.50 -0.60 -3.33
CA LYS A 66 -0.43 0.68 -2.58
C LYS A 66 -0.93 1.86 -3.39
N VAL A 67 -0.68 1.89 -4.70
CA VAL A 67 -1.24 2.91 -5.59
C VAL A 67 -2.76 2.78 -5.65
N ALA A 68 -3.27 1.56 -5.84
CA ALA A 68 -4.71 1.30 -5.86
C ALA A 68 -5.41 1.60 -4.52
N LEU A 69 -4.71 1.43 -3.39
CA LEU A 69 -5.18 1.86 -2.07
C LEU A 69 -5.15 3.37 -1.86
N GLY A 70 -4.54 4.15 -2.75
CA GLY A 70 -4.36 5.60 -2.57
C GLY A 70 -3.19 6.00 -1.65
N GLU A 71 -2.39 5.04 -1.20
CA GLU A 71 -1.22 5.28 -0.33
C GLU A 71 -0.02 5.85 -1.12
N ARG A 72 -0.03 5.70 -2.45
CA ARG A 72 1.00 6.13 -3.40
C ARG A 72 0.36 6.60 -4.71
N GLY A 73 1.15 7.18 -5.62
CA GLY A 73 0.67 7.63 -6.93
C GLY A 73 -0.08 8.97 -6.86
N PRO A 74 -1.04 9.23 -7.77
CA PRO A 74 -1.90 10.42 -7.71
C PRO A 74 -2.58 10.54 -6.34
N LYS A 75 -2.80 11.77 -5.88
CA LYS A 75 -3.56 12.00 -4.64
C LYS A 75 -5.03 11.72 -4.95
N TRP A 76 -5.72 11.03 -4.05
CA TRP A 76 -7.16 10.79 -4.15
C TRP A 76 -7.99 11.99 -3.65
N TRP A 77 -7.34 12.99 -3.05
CA TRP A 77 -7.94 14.27 -2.72
C TRP A 77 -7.50 15.35 -3.72
N ASP A 78 -8.47 16.18 -4.11
CA ASP A 78 -8.27 17.48 -4.78
C ASP A 78 -8.52 18.59 -3.74
#